data_AF-A0A3D0K1W0-F1
#
_entry.id   AF-A0A3D0K1W0-F1
#
_cell.length_a   1.000
_cell.length_b   1.000
_cell.length_c   1.000
_cell.angle_alpha   90.00
_cell.angle_beta   90.00
_cell.angle_gamma   90.00
#
_symmetry.space_group_name_H-M   'P 1'
#
loop_
_entity.id
_entity.type
_entity.pdbx_description
1 polymer ?
#
loop_
_entity_poly.entity_id
_entity_poly.type
_entity_poly.pdbx_seq_one_letter_code
_entity_poly.pdbx_strand_id
1 'polypeptide(L)'
;GPFKESLAKAEEELQHAKAEIQPAPEQYRCQKCNSTLVYRFGKNGRFLSCTDYPDCKFAATVDREGRPMLVQRVDVQCPEDESPMVLRTGRFGPFLASVNYPETKMVVNLDKKGQIKYPSIPPLETDIPCAKCERTLYLRRGKRGPWLGCSGFPKCRGRGKWADLEDDKQKEMETALAAHETANPQVVIKDLKGEPIEEGTPIDVLMITEEEDQLSIHPDAPPEA
;
A
#
# COMPACT_ATOMS: atom_id res chain seq x y z
N GLY A 1 7.36 -41.63 -2.35
CA GLY A 1 8.00 -40.85 -1.28
C GLY A 1 6.90 -40.18 -0.51
N PRO A 2 6.93 -40.15 0.83
CA PRO A 2 5.76 -39.87 1.66
C PRO A 2 5.10 -38.52 1.32
N PHE A 3 5.88 -37.51 0.93
CA PHE A 3 5.37 -36.22 0.48
C PHE A 3 4.55 -36.29 -0.83
N LYS A 4 4.90 -37.15 -1.78
CA LYS A 4 4.13 -37.32 -3.03
C LYS A 4 2.76 -37.96 -2.78
N GLU A 5 2.68 -38.89 -1.84
CA GLU A 5 1.41 -39.55 -1.47
C GLU A 5 0.52 -38.61 -0.67
N SER A 6 1.08 -37.85 0.28
CA SER A 6 0.35 -36.79 0.98
C SER A 6 -0.14 -35.70 0.03
N LEU A 7 0.66 -35.34 -0.98
CA LEU A 7 0.28 -34.32 -1.98
C LEU A 7 -0.86 -34.82 -2.88
N ALA A 8 -0.78 -36.05 -3.39
CA ALA A 8 -1.83 -36.65 -4.21
C ALA A 8 -3.15 -36.80 -3.43
N LYS A 9 -3.08 -37.22 -2.16
CA LYS A 9 -4.25 -37.32 -1.29
C LYS A 9 -4.87 -35.96 -0.99
N ALA A 10 -4.04 -34.94 -0.75
CA ALA A 10 -4.51 -33.57 -0.58
C ALA A 10 -5.12 -33.00 -1.88
N GLU A 11 -4.60 -33.34 -3.05
CA GLU A 11 -5.19 -32.93 -4.35
C GLU A 11 -6.57 -33.55 -4.58
N GLU A 12 -6.84 -34.76 -4.10
CA GLU A 12 -8.16 -35.40 -4.18
C GLU A 12 -9.13 -34.85 -3.11
N GLU A 13 -8.69 -34.74 -1.85
CA GLU A 13 -9.53 -34.29 -0.73
C GLU A 13 -9.82 -32.77 -0.76
N LEU A 14 -8.92 -31.94 -1.29
CA LEU A 14 -9.08 -30.47 -1.33
C LEU A 14 -9.76 -29.94 -2.60
N GLN A 15 -10.16 -30.81 -3.54
CA GLN A 15 -10.92 -30.38 -4.73
C GLN A 15 -12.27 -29.74 -4.38
N HIS A 16 -12.84 -30.08 -3.22
CA HIS A 16 -14.16 -29.60 -2.80
C HIS A 16 -14.13 -28.43 -1.81
N ALA A 17 -13.02 -28.21 -1.08
CA ALA A 17 -12.94 -27.13 -0.10
C ALA A 17 -12.89 -25.71 -0.70
N LYS A 18 -12.42 -25.57 -1.95
CA LYS A 18 -12.30 -24.25 -2.62
C LYS A 18 -13.61 -23.74 -3.24
N ALA A 19 -14.60 -24.61 -3.41
CA ALA A 19 -15.84 -24.30 -4.14
C ALA A 19 -17.06 -24.12 -3.23
N GLU A 20 -16.92 -24.34 -1.92
CA GLU A 20 -18.01 -24.11 -0.97
C GLU A 20 -18.26 -22.60 -0.84
N ILE A 21 -19.31 -22.15 -1.52
CA ILE A 21 -19.89 -20.83 -1.36
C ILE A 21 -20.63 -20.86 -0.03
N GLN A 22 -20.02 -20.31 1.01
CA GLN A 22 -20.70 -20.17 2.30
C GLN A 22 -21.56 -18.90 2.24
N PRO A 23 -22.84 -18.96 2.64
CA PRO A 23 -23.66 -17.76 2.75
C PRO A 23 -23.01 -16.82 3.77
N ALA A 24 -22.88 -15.55 3.41
CA ALA A 24 -22.51 -14.54 4.38
C ALA A 24 -23.70 -14.25 5.30
N PRO A 25 -23.48 -13.67 6.49
CA PRO A 25 -24.57 -13.10 7.28
C PRO A 25 -25.46 -12.24 6.38
N GLU A 26 -26.77 -12.45 6.47
CA GLU A 26 -27.75 -11.70 5.68
C GLU A 26 -27.61 -10.19 5.90
N GLN A 27 -27.04 -9.77 7.02
CA GLN A 27 -26.71 -8.39 7.33
C GLN A 27 -25.82 -7.69 6.30
N TYR A 28 -25.12 -8.38 5.39
CA TYR A 28 -24.21 -7.71 4.45
C TYR A 28 -24.81 -7.62 3.03
N ARG A 29 -25.09 -6.39 2.57
CA ARG A 29 -25.47 -6.11 1.18
C ARG A 29 -24.30 -5.68 0.28
N CYS A 30 -24.46 -5.94 -1.01
CA CYS A 30 -23.57 -5.42 -2.04
C CYS A 30 -23.78 -3.91 -2.27
N GLN A 31 -22.72 -3.11 -2.14
CA GLN A 31 -22.76 -1.65 -2.37
C GLN A 31 -23.03 -1.22 -3.83
N LYS A 32 -23.00 -2.15 -4.80
CA LYS A 32 -23.21 -1.86 -6.24
C LYS A 32 -24.59 -2.20 -6.75
N CYS A 33 -25.16 -3.31 -6.28
CA CYS A 33 -26.42 -3.87 -6.81
C CYS A 33 -27.44 -4.21 -5.71
N ASN A 34 -27.06 -4.00 -4.44
CA ASN A 34 -27.87 -4.29 -3.27
C ASN A 34 -28.17 -5.77 -3.03
N SER A 35 -27.67 -6.71 -3.82
CA SER A 35 -27.88 -8.16 -3.62
C SER A 35 -27.12 -8.72 -2.42
N THR A 36 -27.44 -9.95 -2.03
CA THR A 36 -26.79 -10.67 -0.93
C THR A 36 -25.32 -10.97 -1.26
N LEU A 37 -24.49 -11.08 -0.21
CA LEU A 37 -23.10 -11.48 -0.35
C LEU A 37 -22.88 -12.92 0.07
N VAL A 38 -21.85 -13.53 -0.49
CA VAL A 38 -21.39 -14.88 -0.15
C VAL A 38 -19.89 -14.89 0.06
N TYR A 39 -19.43 -15.71 1.01
CA TYR A 39 -18.01 -15.95 1.18
C TYR A 39 -17.50 -16.89 0.10
N ARG A 40 -16.42 -16.48 -0.56
CA ARG A 40 -15.63 -17.30 -1.50
C ARG A 40 -14.18 -17.37 -1.06
N PHE A 41 -13.46 -18.38 -1.52
CA PHE A 41 -12.03 -18.53 -1.25
C PHE A 41 -11.21 -18.15 -2.48
N GLY A 42 -10.27 -17.21 -2.30
CA GLY A 42 -9.33 -16.76 -3.33
C GLY A 42 -7.89 -17.04 -2.94
N LYS A 43 -6.95 -16.52 -3.75
CA LYS A 43 -5.50 -16.64 -3.48
C LYS A 43 -5.08 -16.02 -2.14
N ASN A 44 -5.82 -15.00 -1.69
CA ASN A 44 -5.53 -14.24 -0.48
C ASN A 44 -6.41 -14.66 0.71
N GLY A 45 -7.09 -15.81 0.64
CA GLY A 45 -7.99 -16.31 1.69
C GLY A 45 -9.48 -16.10 1.38
N ARG A 46 -10.31 -16.16 2.42
CA ARG A 46 -11.76 -15.93 2.33
C ARG A 46 -12.04 -14.45 2.03
N PHE A 47 -13.06 -14.17 1.23
CA PHE A 47 -13.53 -12.81 0.91
C PHE A 47 -15.03 -12.82 0.62
N LEU A 48 -15.70 -11.68 0.79
CA LEU A 48 -17.09 -11.49 0.44
C LEU A 48 -17.21 -11.14 -1.04
N SER A 49 -18.17 -11.74 -1.73
CA SER A 49 -18.46 -11.52 -3.15
C SER A 49 -19.95 -11.45 -3.39
N CYS A 50 -20.38 -10.70 -4.40
CA CYS A 50 -21.79 -10.65 -4.77
C CYS A 50 -22.30 -12.01 -5.29
N THR A 51 -23.54 -12.36 -4.96
CA THR A 51 -24.25 -13.51 -5.56
C THR A 51 -24.36 -13.38 -7.07
N ASP A 52 -24.58 -12.15 -7.56
CA ASP A 52 -24.86 -11.85 -8.97
C ASP A 52 -23.59 -11.74 -9.82
N TYR A 53 -22.47 -12.31 -9.35
CA TYR A 53 -21.27 -12.47 -10.16
C TYR A 53 -21.56 -13.47 -11.31
N PRO A 54 -21.28 -13.16 -12.59
CA PRO A 54 -20.28 -12.19 -13.08
C PRO A 54 -20.79 -10.77 -13.39
N ASP A 55 -22.09 -10.53 -13.31
CA ASP A 55 -22.72 -9.23 -13.64
C ASP A 55 -22.33 -8.15 -12.63
N CYS A 56 -22.26 -8.51 -11.34
CA CYS A 56 -21.72 -7.66 -10.29
C CYS A 56 -20.34 -8.16 -9.80
N LYS A 57 -19.29 -7.36 -10.04
CA LYS A 57 -17.89 -7.66 -9.64
C LYS A 57 -17.49 -7.07 -8.28
N PHE A 58 -18.45 -6.84 -7.39
CA PHE A 58 -18.14 -6.37 -6.04
C PHE A 58 -17.46 -7.47 -5.22
N ALA A 59 -16.36 -7.11 -4.54
CA ALA A 59 -15.65 -7.98 -3.63
C ALA A 59 -15.07 -7.18 -2.47
N ALA A 60 -15.14 -7.73 -1.25
CA ALA A 60 -14.59 -7.12 -0.04
C ALA A 60 -13.77 -8.16 0.73
N THR A 61 -12.63 -7.73 1.28
CA THR A 61 -11.81 -8.56 2.18
C THR A 61 -12.50 -8.73 3.52
N VAL A 62 -12.22 -9.81 4.24
CA VAL A 62 -12.82 -10.10 5.55
C VAL A 62 -11.74 -10.33 6.61
N ASP A 63 -12.07 -10.02 7.86
CA ASP A 63 -11.24 -10.33 9.01
C ASP A 63 -11.28 -11.84 9.36
N ARG A 64 -10.56 -12.21 10.44
CA ARG A 64 -10.52 -13.60 10.92
C ARG A 64 -11.90 -14.12 11.35
N GLU A 65 -12.78 -13.24 11.81
CA GLU A 65 -14.14 -13.55 12.27
C GLU A 65 -15.14 -13.58 11.10
N GLY A 66 -14.74 -13.09 9.92
CA GLY A 66 -15.58 -13.01 8.73
C GLY A 66 -16.27 -11.67 8.53
N ARG A 67 -16.02 -10.68 9.38
CA ARG A 67 -16.55 -9.34 9.20
C ARG A 67 -15.86 -8.67 8.00
N PRO A 68 -16.60 -7.90 7.19
CA PRO A 68 -16.01 -7.15 6.10
C PRO A 68 -14.98 -6.16 6.64
N MET A 69 -13.73 -6.25 6.18
CA MET A 69 -12.75 -5.20 6.36
C MET A 69 -12.98 -4.17 5.25
N LEU A 70 -13.67 -3.10 5.62
CA LEU A 70 -13.99 -2.00 4.72
C LEU A 70 -12.83 -1.01 4.67
N VAL A 71 -12.82 -0.20 3.61
CA VAL A 71 -11.72 0.73 3.35
C VAL A 71 -11.74 1.84 4.39
N GLN A 72 -10.73 1.88 5.25
CA GLN A 72 -10.63 2.93 6.25
C GLN A 72 -10.24 4.23 5.54
N ARG A 73 -11.16 5.20 5.51
CA ARG A 73 -10.92 6.53 4.94
C ARG A 73 -10.10 7.37 5.91
N VAL A 74 -9.19 8.15 5.36
CA VAL A 74 -8.32 9.02 6.14
C VAL A 74 -8.45 10.45 5.65
N ASP A 75 -8.28 11.41 6.55
CA ASP A 75 -8.24 12.84 6.26
C ASP A 75 -6.87 13.21 5.65
N VAL A 76 -6.56 12.57 4.53
CA VAL A 76 -5.32 12.76 3.78
C VAL A 76 -5.65 12.87 2.31
N GLN A 77 -5.17 13.95 1.71
CA GLN A 77 -5.31 14.23 0.30
C GLN A 77 -4.16 13.59 -0.49
N CYS A 78 -4.50 12.97 -1.61
CA CYS A 78 -3.52 12.46 -2.55
C CYS A 78 -2.79 13.62 -3.25
N PRO A 79 -1.45 13.61 -3.29
CA PRO A 79 -0.69 14.70 -3.91
C PRO A 79 -0.83 14.85 -5.43
N GLU A 80 -1.37 13.84 -6.12
CA GLU A 80 -1.47 13.82 -7.60
C GLU A 80 -2.86 14.21 -8.11
N ASP A 81 -3.93 13.78 -7.44
CA ASP A 81 -5.32 13.96 -7.90
C ASP A 81 -6.22 14.69 -6.91
N GLU A 82 -5.67 15.17 -5.78
CA GLU A 82 -6.41 15.88 -4.73
C GLU A 82 -7.56 15.09 -4.10
N SER A 83 -7.68 13.80 -4.42
CA SER A 83 -8.74 12.92 -3.92
C SER A 83 -8.43 12.40 -2.50
N PRO A 84 -9.45 11.95 -1.75
CA PRO A 84 -9.22 11.31 -0.46
C PRO A 84 -8.42 10.03 -0.62
N MET A 85 -7.59 9.75 0.38
CA MET A 85 -6.85 8.49 0.47
C MET A 85 -7.53 7.49 1.40
N VAL A 86 -7.24 6.21 1.18
CA VAL A 86 -7.69 5.09 2.00
C VAL A 86 -6.51 4.32 2.57
N LEU A 87 -6.62 3.91 3.83
CA LEU A 87 -5.64 3.07 4.49
C LEU A 87 -5.80 1.62 4.03
N ARG A 88 -4.71 1.08 3.49
CA ARG A 88 -4.64 -0.30 3.01
C ARG A 88 -3.45 -1.01 3.65
N THR A 89 -3.57 -2.32 3.79
CA THR A 89 -2.49 -3.16 4.31
C THR A 89 -1.86 -3.99 3.18
N GLY A 90 -0.53 -3.94 3.07
CA GLY A 90 0.23 -4.73 2.10
C GLY A 90 1.40 -5.47 2.73
N ARG A 91 2.25 -6.07 1.88
CA ARG A 91 3.41 -6.87 2.33
C ARG A 91 4.46 -6.09 3.12
N PHE A 92 4.51 -4.77 2.95
CA PHE A 92 5.50 -3.90 3.59
C PHE A 92 4.96 -3.13 4.79
N GLY A 93 3.70 -3.41 5.18
CA GLY A 93 2.99 -2.67 6.21
C GLY A 93 1.79 -1.89 5.64
N PRO A 94 1.13 -1.10 6.49
CA PRO A 94 0.04 -0.23 6.09
C PRO A 94 0.55 0.96 5.25
N PHE A 95 -0.25 1.38 4.28
CA PHE A 95 0.04 2.50 3.38
C PHE A 95 -1.26 3.17 2.97
N LEU A 96 -1.18 4.43 2.53
CA LEU A 96 -2.31 5.17 2.01
C LEU A 96 -2.30 5.10 0.49
N ALA A 97 -3.44 4.78 -0.11
CA ALA A 97 -3.65 4.81 -1.56
C ALA A 97 -4.80 5.75 -1.91
N SER A 98 -4.75 6.37 -3.08
CA SER A 98 -5.91 7.12 -3.59
C SER A 98 -7.14 6.20 -3.75
N VAL A 99 -8.34 6.76 -3.52
CA VAL A 99 -9.63 6.11 -3.83
C VAL A 99 -9.75 5.76 -5.32
N ASN A 100 -9.08 6.52 -6.19
CA ASN A 100 -9.14 6.33 -7.65
C ASN A 100 -8.17 5.25 -8.18
N TYR A 101 -7.55 4.45 -7.31
CA TYR A 101 -6.76 3.30 -7.75
C TYR A 101 -7.62 2.33 -8.58
N PRO A 102 -7.20 1.89 -9.79
CA PRO A 102 -5.83 1.87 -10.33
C PRO A 102 -5.45 3.03 -11.27
N GLU A 103 -6.31 4.03 -11.43
CA GLU A 103 -6.07 5.18 -12.32
C GLU A 103 -4.91 6.03 -11.79
N THR A 104 -4.94 6.37 -10.50
CA THR A 104 -3.81 6.99 -9.80
C THR A 104 -3.09 5.97 -8.94
N LYS A 105 -1.76 5.94 -9.08
CA LYS A 105 -0.87 4.96 -8.43
C LYS A 105 -0.02 5.58 -7.33
N MET A 106 -0.27 6.85 -7.01
CA MET A 106 0.40 7.53 -5.92
C MET A 106 0.06 6.86 -4.58
N VAL A 107 1.12 6.58 -3.82
CA VAL A 107 1.04 5.92 -2.52
C VAL A 107 1.84 6.73 -1.53
N VAL A 108 1.23 7.00 -0.37
CA VAL A 108 1.91 7.55 0.78
C VAL A 108 2.23 6.40 1.72
N ASN A 109 3.51 6.27 2.08
CA ASN A 109 3.94 5.22 2.99
C ASN A 109 3.79 5.67 4.44
N LEU A 110 3.54 4.71 5.33
CA LEU A 110 3.61 4.92 6.77
C LEU A 110 4.90 4.32 7.33
N ASP A 111 5.44 4.93 8.38
CA ASP A 111 6.55 4.37 9.13
C ASP A 111 6.10 3.17 9.98
N LYS A 112 7.05 2.44 10.58
CA LYS A 112 6.77 1.26 11.44
C LYS A 112 5.85 1.56 12.62
N LYS A 113 5.74 2.84 13.00
CA LYS A 113 4.87 3.33 14.08
C LYS A 113 3.49 3.81 13.58
N GLY A 114 3.18 3.61 12.30
CA GLY A 114 1.93 4.11 11.71
C GLY A 114 1.91 5.63 11.52
N GLN A 115 3.08 6.27 11.41
CA GLN A 115 3.20 7.71 11.22
C GLN A 115 3.35 8.06 9.74
N ILE A 116 2.79 9.20 9.32
CA ILE A 116 2.91 9.67 7.94
C ILE A 116 4.37 9.97 7.61
N LYS A 117 4.81 9.41 6.47
CA LYS A 117 6.13 9.65 5.91
C LYS A 117 5.99 10.30 4.54
N TYR A 118 6.71 11.39 4.33
CA TYR A 118 6.66 12.06 3.05
C TYR A 118 7.34 11.25 1.94
N PRO A 119 6.84 11.32 0.69
CA PRO A 119 7.49 10.72 -0.46
C PRO A 119 8.90 11.28 -0.63
N SER A 120 9.93 10.43 -0.62
CA SER A 120 11.31 10.91 -0.75
C SER A 120 11.53 11.54 -2.13
N ILE A 121 12.28 12.65 -2.16
CA ILE A 121 12.76 13.26 -3.41
C ILE A 121 13.41 12.18 -4.29
N PRO A 122 13.17 12.20 -5.62
CA PRO A 122 13.87 11.32 -6.54
C PRO A 122 15.39 11.43 -6.35
N PRO A 123 16.12 10.30 -6.42
CA PRO A 123 17.58 10.36 -6.33
C PRO A 123 18.18 11.06 -7.55
N LEU A 124 19.30 11.74 -7.34
CA LEU A 124 20.15 12.20 -8.45
C LEU A 124 20.93 11.00 -9.01
N GLU A 125 20.86 10.80 -10.32
CA GLU A 125 21.67 9.78 -11.00
C GLU A 125 23.11 10.25 -11.14
N THR A 126 24.09 9.35 -10.94
CA THR A 126 25.52 9.65 -11.08
C THR A 126 26.21 8.65 -11.98
N ASP A 127 27.36 9.04 -12.52
CA ASP A 127 28.19 8.19 -13.38
C ASP A 127 29.07 7.19 -12.61
N ILE A 128 28.98 7.16 -11.27
CA ILE A 128 29.83 6.29 -10.45
C ILE A 128 29.27 4.85 -10.49
N PRO A 129 30.07 3.84 -10.90
CA PRO A 129 29.62 2.46 -10.93
C PRO A 129 29.65 1.83 -9.53
N CYS A 130 28.72 0.89 -9.29
CA CYS A 130 28.65 0.13 -8.06
C CYS A 130 29.70 -0.99 -8.03
N ALA A 131 30.55 -1.03 -7.01
CA ALA A 131 31.57 -2.08 -6.84
C ALA A 131 31.04 -3.52 -6.74
N LYS A 132 29.72 -3.74 -6.55
CA LYS A 132 29.12 -5.08 -6.42
C LYS A 132 28.42 -5.58 -7.69
N CYS A 133 27.92 -4.67 -8.53
CA CYS A 133 27.05 -5.05 -9.65
C CYS A 133 27.18 -4.13 -10.87
N GLU A 134 28.15 -3.22 -10.85
CA GLU A 134 28.53 -2.30 -11.93
C GLU A 134 27.47 -1.28 -12.37
N ARG A 135 26.23 -1.39 -11.88
CA ARG A 135 25.18 -0.37 -12.10
C ARG A 135 25.55 0.97 -11.49
N THR A 136 24.99 2.04 -12.04
CA THR A 136 25.14 3.41 -11.54
C THR A 136 24.73 3.56 -10.07
N LEU A 137 25.40 4.48 -9.39
CA LEU A 137 25.04 4.91 -8.05
C LEU A 137 24.13 6.13 -8.11
N TYR A 138 23.22 6.19 -7.16
CA TYR A 138 22.29 7.28 -6.91
C TYR A 138 22.77 8.09 -5.72
N LEU A 139 22.88 9.40 -5.92
CA LEU A 139 23.20 10.36 -4.87
C LEU A 139 21.91 10.80 -4.18
N ARG A 140 21.91 10.72 -2.85
CA ARG A 140 20.79 11.09 -2.00
C ARG A 140 21.29 11.87 -0.79
N ARG A 141 20.46 12.77 -0.26
CA ARG A 141 20.70 13.39 1.04
C ARG A 141 20.30 12.44 2.17
N GLY A 142 21.13 12.34 3.19
CA GLY A 142 20.84 11.58 4.41
C GLY A 142 21.11 12.41 5.66
N LYS A 143 20.79 11.86 6.84
CA LYS A 143 21.00 12.53 8.13
C LYS A 143 22.47 12.87 8.43
N ARG A 144 23.42 12.14 7.84
CA ARG A 144 24.87 12.31 8.05
C ARG A 144 25.58 12.96 6.84
N GLY A 145 24.80 13.56 5.93
CA GLY A 145 25.29 14.13 4.67
C GLY A 145 24.89 13.34 3.42
N PRO A 146 25.36 13.77 2.24
CA PRO A 146 25.14 13.08 0.98
C PRO A 146 25.74 11.67 0.99
N TRP A 147 25.08 10.72 0.33
CA TRP A 147 25.57 9.35 0.24
C TRP A 147 25.15 8.69 -1.08
N LEU A 148 25.97 7.74 -1.53
CA LEU A 148 25.79 7.02 -2.77
C LEU A 148 25.20 5.62 -2.53
N GLY A 149 24.05 5.34 -3.12
CA GLY A 149 23.38 4.04 -3.06
C GLY A 149 23.21 3.41 -4.45
N CYS A 150 23.32 2.10 -4.57
CA CYS A 150 23.15 1.44 -5.87
C CYS A 150 21.73 1.59 -6.43
N SER A 151 21.61 1.89 -7.73
CA SER A 151 20.33 1.93 -8.47
C SER A 151 19.60 0.58 -8.48
N GLY A 152 20.32 -0.53 -8.25
CA GLY A 152 19.76 -1.88 -8.17
C GLY A 152 19.08 -2.26 -6.86
N PHE A 153 18.86 -1.33 -5.92
CA PHE A 153 18.12 -1.60 -4.69
C PHE A 153 16.68 -2.06 -5.01
N PRO A 154 16.10 -3.08 -4.35
CA PRO A 154 16.58 -3.78 -3.15
C PRO A 154 17.50 -4.99 -3.42
N LYS A 155 17.73 -5.36 -4.70
CA LYS A 155 18.51 -6.55 -5.08
C LYS A 155 20.00 -6.37 -4.80
N CYS A 156 20.54 -5.17 -5.05
CA CYS A 156 21.90 -4.80 -4.68
C CYS A 156 21.89 -3.73 -3.59
N ARG A 157 22.51 -4.01 -2.45
CA ARG A 157 22.73 -3.06 -1.34
C ARG A 157 24.16 -2.50 -1.35
N GLY A 158 24.71 -2.24 -2.54
CA GLY A 158 26.00 -1.57 -2.70
C GLY A 158 25.91 -0.11 -2.26
N ARG A 159 26.96 0.38 -1.59
CA ARG A 159 27.11 1.78 -1.19
C ARG A 159 28.42 2.31 -1.78
N GLY A 160 28.38 3.50 -2.35
CA GLY A 160 29.60 4.22 -2.73
C GLY A 160 30.24 4.85 -1.49
N LYS A 161 31.56 4.93 -1.48
CA LYS A 161 32.30 5.61 -0.42
C LYS A 161 32.40 7.09 -0.78
N TRP A 162 31.41 7.87 -0.32
CA TRP A 162 31.37 9.31 -0.56
C TRP A 162 32.63 10.02 -0.06
N ALA A 163 33.11 9.65 1.13
CA ALA A 163 34.31 10.23 1.74
C ALA A 163 35.63 9.91 1.01
N ASP A 164 35.65 8.91 0.14
CA ASP A 164 36.86 8.54 -0.62
C ASP A 164 36.92 9.29 -1.98
N LEU A 165 35.91 10.11 -2.31
CA LEU A 165 35.89 10.91 -3.54
C LEU A 165 36.77 12.16 -3.40
N GLU A 166 37.34 12.63 -4.51
CA GLU A 166 38.07 13.90 -4.57
C GLU A 166 37.18 15.07 -4.12
N ASP A 167 37.75 15.99 -3.34
CA ASP A 167 37.02 17.12 -2.74
C ASP A 167 36.32 18.01 -3.78
N ASP A 168 36.91 18.17 -4.97
CA ASP A 168 36.31 18.95 -6.06
C ASP A 168 35.05 18.27 -6.63
N LYS A 169 35.10 16.95 -6.79
CA LYS A 169 33.93 16.16 -7.25
C LYS A 169 32.82 16.15 -6.21
N GLN A 170 33.17 16.14 -4.92
CA GLN A 170 32.17 16.24 -3.84
C GLN A 170 31.41 17.56 -3.92
N LYS A 171 32.11 18.70 -4.09
CA LYS A 171 31.48 20.02 -4.21
C LYS A 171 30.61 20.16 -5.46
N GLU A 172 31.08 19.63 -6.60
CA GLU A 172 30.29 19.59 -7.83
C GLU A 172 28.99 18.80 -7.64
N MET A 173 29.08 17.60 -7.07
CA MET A 173 27.94 16.75 -6.80
C MET A 173 26.99 17.30 -5.74
N GLU A 174 27.49 18.02 -4.74
CA GLU A 174 26.66 18.72 -3.76
C GLU A 174 25.88 19.87 -4.41
N THR A 175 26.53 20.61 -5.31
CA THR A 175 25.87 21.67 -6.09
C THR A 175 24.81 21.10 -7.01
N ALA A 176 25.12 19.99 -7.71
CA ALA A 176 24.17 19.28 -8.54
C ALA A 176 23.00 18.70 -7.73
N LEU A 177 23.27 18.16 -6.54
CA LEU A 177 22.23 17.66 -5.63
C LEU A 177 21.31 18.79 -5.16
N ALA A 178 21.86 19.93 -4.77
CA ALA A 178 21.07 21.09 -4.36
C ALA A 178 20.19 21.63 -5.51
N ALA A 179 20.74 21.69 -6.74
CA ALA A 179 19.97 22.05 -7.93
C ALA A 179 18.85 21.04 -8.22
N HIS A 180 19.13 19.74 -8.06
CA HIS A 180 18.14 18.68 -8.25
C HIS A 180 17.02 18.71 -7.20
N GLU A 181 17.36 18.97 -5.94
CA GLU A 181 16.40 19.14 -4.83
C GLU A 181 15.52 20.38 -5.04
N THR A 182 16.08 21.44 -5.64
CA THR A 182 15.31 22.65 -5.99
C THR A 182 14.34 22.37 -7.15
N ALA A 183 14.76 21.58 -8.14
CA ALA A 183 13.92 21.18 -9.27
C ALA A 183 12.81 20.17 -8.88
N ASN A 184 13.06 19.37 -7.83
CA ASN A 184 12.13 18.35 -7.34
C ASN A 184 11.81 18.61 -5.87
N PRO A 185 10.94 19.59 -5.57
CA PRO A 185 10.61 19.93 -4.20
C PRO A 185 9.96 18.73 -3.50
N GLN A 186 10.26 18.60 -2.20
CA GLN A 186 9.66 17.61 -1.32
C GLN A 186 8.13 17.74 -1.36
N VAL A 187 7.44 16.66 -1.74
CA VAL A 187 5.98 16.63 -1.76
C VAL A 187 5.47 16.68 -0.33
N VAL A 188 4.78 17.76 0.02
CA VAL A 188 4.11 17.93 1.31
C VAL A 188 2.72 17.32 1.21
N ILE A 189 2.39 16.48 2.18
CA ILE A 189 1.07 15.84 2.27
C ILE A 189 0.13 16.82 2.96
N LYS A 190 -1.11 16.90 2.46
CA LYS A 190 -2.16 17.76 2.99
C LYS A 190 -3.33 16.93 3.50
N ASP A 191 -4.13 17.52 4.37
CA ASP A 191 -5.45 17.00 4.75
C ASP A 191 -6.50 17.32 3.65
N LEU A 192 -7.76 16.92 3.87
CA LEU A 192 -8.84 17.21 2.93
C LEU A 192 -9.24 18.70 2.92
N LYS A 193 -8.81 19.49 3.90
CA LYS A 193 -9.03 20.95 3.97
C LYS A 193 -7.91 21.74 3.29
N GLY A 194 -6.83 21.08 2.88
CA GLY A 194 -5.66 21.67 2.27
C GLY A 194 -4.58 22.14 3.27
N GLU A 195 -4.71 21.85 4.56
CA GLU A 195 -3.72 22.12 5.59
C GLU A 195 -2.57 21.09 5.50
N PRO A 196 -1.30 21.51 5.62
CA PRO A 196 -0.17 20.59 5.55
C PRO A 196 -0.10 19.70 6.79
N ILE A 197 0.00 18.39 6.59
CA ILE A 197 0.13 17.40 7.66
C ILE A 197 1.61 17.15 7.93
N GLU A 198 2.09 17.41 9.14
CA GLU A 198 3.50 17.24 9.49
C GLU A 198 3.98 15.77 9.37
N GLU A 199 5.24 15.59 8.93
CA GLU A 199 5.89 14.28 8.93
C GLU A 199 6.00 13.75 10.36
N GLY A 200 5.56 12.51 10.58
CA GLY A 200 5.50 11.92 11.92
C GLY A 200 4.11 11.96 12.56
N THR A 201 3.12 12.58 11.93
CA THR A 201 1.72 12.57 12.43
C THR A 201 1.20 11.13 12.46
N PRO A 202 0.72 10.62 13.61
CA PRO A 202 0.12 9.29 13.72
C PRO A 202 -1.13 9.17 12.83
N ILE A 203 -1.31 8.03 12.17
CA ILE A 203 -2.50 7.83 11.32
C ILE A 203 -3.80 7.83 12.12
N ASP A 204 -3.76 7.42 13.39
CA ASP A 204 -4.93 7.30 14.26
C ASP A 204 -5.68 8.63 14.45
N VAL A 205 -4.98 9.77 14.42
CA VAL A 205 -5.61 11.09 14.54
C VAL A 205 -6.20 11.61 13.23
N LEU A 206 -5.87 10.95 12.12
CA LEU A 206 -6.32 11.30 10.77
C LEU A 206 -7.38 10.31 10.26
N MET A 207 -7.78 9.33 11.06
CA MET A 207 -8.86 8.42 10.69
C MET A 207 -10.19 9.16 10.77
N ILE A 208 -10.99 9.08 9.72
CA ILE A 208 -12.36 9.59 9.71
C ILE A 208 -13.22 8.51 10.36
N THR A 209 -13.40 8.58 11.69
CA THR A 209 -14.10 7.56 12.48
C THR A 209 -15.61 7.56 12.31
N GLU A 210 -16.20 8.61 11.73
CA GLU A 210 -17.65 8.77 11.59
C GLU A 210 -18.23 8.02 10.37
N GLU A 211 -17.37 7.43 9.54
CA GLU A 211 -17.75 6.50 8.48
C GLU A 211 -16.90 5.23 8.64
N GLU A 212 -17.13 4.47 9.72
CA GLU A 212 -17.06 3.02 9.51
C GLU A 212 -18.08 2.75 8.41
N ASP A 213 -17.62 2.68 7.16
CA ASP A 213 -18.39 2.13 6.06
C ASP A 213 -18.82 0.77 6.58
N GLN A 214 -20.01 0.64 7.15
CA GLN A 214 -20.61 -0.64 7.48
C GLN A 214 -21.35 -1.05 6.22
N LEU A 215 -21.19 -2.30 5.80
CA LEU A 215 -22.00 -2.80 4.69
C LEU A 215 -23.47 -2.63 5.08
N SER A 216 -24.26 -2.06 4.17
CA SER A 216 -25.66 -1.81 4.43
C SER A 216 -26.37 -3.11 4.80
N ILE A 217 -27.26 -3.02 5.80
CA ILE A 217 -28.03 -4.17 6.28
C ILE A 217 -29.03 -4.60 5.22
N HIS A 218 -29.17 -5.92 5.03
CA HIS A 218 -30.18 -6.42 4.11
C HIS A 218 -31.59 -6.17 4.67
N PRO A 219 -32.55 -5.56 3.94
CA PRO A 219 -33.98 -5.62 4.25
C PRO A 219 -34.54 -6.95 4.74
N ASP A 220 -33.99 -8.08 4.29
CA ASP A 220 -34.44 -9.40 4.76
C ASP A 220 -33.61 -9.95 5.94
N ALA A 221 -32.62 -9.21 6.44
CA ALA A 221 -31.82 -9.65 7.58
C ALA A 221 -32.67 -9.63 8.86
N PRO A 222 -32.64 -10.69 9.68
CA PRO A 222 -33.31 -10.69 10.97
C PRO A 222 -32.74 -9.58 11.86
N PRO A 223 -33.58 -8.89 12.66
CA PRO A 223 -33.08 -7.91 13.62
C PRO A 223 -32.10 -8.58 14.58
N GLU A 224 -30.98 -7.92 14.87
CA GLU A 224 -30.00 -8.40 15.85
C GLU A 224 -30.70 -8.67 17.18
N ALA A 225 -30.52 -9.88 17.73
CA ALA A 225 -31.09 -10.33 18.99
C ALA A 225 -30.21 -9.95 20.19
#